data_AF-A0A532EMY8-F1
#
_entry.id   AF-A0A532EMY8-F1
#
_cell.length_a   1.000
_cell.length_b   1.000
_cell.length_c   1.000
_cell.angle_alpha   90.00
_cell.angle_beta   90.00
_cell.angle_gamma   90.00
#
_symmetry.space_group_name_H-M   'P 1'
#
loop_
_entity.id
_entity.type
_entity.pdbx_description
1 polymer ?
#
loop_
_entity_poly.entity_id
_entity_poly.type
_entity_poly.pdbx_seq_one_letter_code
_entity_poly.pdbx_strand_id
1 'polypeptide(L)'
;MPCRSSWAHDCVAVTRALRFADADRYCSGEGATQPDIPMTKRIGIDELQAGMLIEQLHLAGVGTLLHDIGKTKVPLEILNKPGRFEAHEMEIMKQHVLRGVEVLASTTDLGDSYVQPALEHHERVNGAGYPNRRAQKDISQFGLITAIVDIYDAMTSDRCYHKGQPAHHALQLLYRLSLEGHLDPTLVQQFIQVVGVYPVGSVVELNTGETGIVKQVNHETPLAPVVLLVKSAGNTLLSQPIEHDLSEQTETPHRSITTVLSPQQAGIDPTLYLDKKAA
;
A
#
# COMPACT_ATOMS: atom_id res chain seq x y z
N MET A 1 -6.04 -4.06 28.69
CA MET A 1 -4.87 -4.76 28.13
C MET A 1 -4.10 -3.78 27.26
N PRO A 2 -2.77 -3.63 27.40
CA PRO A 2 -2.02 -2.72 26.52
C PRO A 2 -2.07 -3.25 25.07
N CYS A 3 -2.31 -2.33 24.13
CA CYS A 3 -2.55 -2.61 22.72
C CYS A 3 -1.25 -3.14 22.07
N ARG A 4 -1.18 -4.45 21.84
CA ARG A 4 -0.06 -5.12 21.14
C ARG A 4 -0.13 -4.98 19.61
N SER A 5 -1.10 -4.24 19.07
CA SER A 5 -1.52 -4.34 17.66
C SER A 5 -0.96 -3.26 16.73
N SER A 6 -0.03 -2.38 17.12
CA SER A 6 0.55 -1.47 16.12
C SER A 6 1.53 -2.22 15.18
N TRP A 7 2.25 -3.21 15.71
CA TRP A 7 3.37 -3.87 15.01
C TRP A 7 2.99 -4.97 14.02
N ALA A 8 1.83 -5.62 14.20
CA ALA A 8 1.42 -6.75 13.36
C ALA A 8 0.89 -6.31 11.97
N HIS A 9 0.64 -5.01 11.80
CA HIS A 9 0.00 -4.45 10.60
C HIS A 9 1.04 -3.93 9.59
N ASP A 10 2.23 -3.56 10.07
CA ASP A 10 3.34 -3.07 9.24
C ASP A 10 3.82 -4.11 8.20
N CYS A 11 3.61 -5.41 8.41
CA CYS A 11 3.98 -6.46 7.46
C CYS A 11 3.16 -6.44 6.15
N VAL A 12 1.90 -6.00 6.17
CA VAL A 12 1.06 -5.89 4.95
C VAL A 12 1.48 -4.66 4.14
N ALA A 13 1.81 -3.57 4.82
CA ALA A 13 2.39 -2.36 4.24
C ALA A 13 3.67 -2.67 3.47
N VAL A 14 4.56 -3.51 4.03
CA VAL A 14 5.82 -3.94 3.39
C VAL A 14 5.62 -4.73 2.11
N THR A 15 4.70 -5.71 2.10
CA THR A 15 4.47 -6.51 0.89
C THR A 15 3.95 -5.64 -0.25
N ARG A 16 3.15 -4.62 0.08
CA ARG A 16 2.61 -3.65 -0.89
C ARG A 16 3.64 -2.59 -1.29
N ALA A 17 4.44 -2.09 -0.36
CA ALA A 17 5.53 -1.15 -0.61
C ALA A 17 6.64 -1.77 -1.47
N LEU A 18 7.03 -3.02 -1.20
CA LEU A 18 8.01 -3.75 -2.01
C LEU A 18 7.49 -4.02 -3.42
N ARG A 19 6.23 -4.46 -3.57
CA ARG A 19 5.59 -4.58 -4.89
C ARG A 19 5.46 -3.24 -5.61
N PHE A 20 5.24 -2.16 -4.87
CA PHE A 20 5.12 -0.82 -5.41
C PHE A 20 6.47 -0.26 -5.89
N ALA A 21 7.52 -0.41 -5.08
CA ALA A 21 8.88 -0.04 -5.46
C ALA A 21 9.41 -0.89 -6.64
N ASP A 22 9.03 -2.17 -6.70
CA ASP A 22 9.37 -3.06 -7.82
C ASP A 22 8.52 -2.76 -9.09
N ALA A 23 7.31 -2.22 -8.96
CA ALA A 23 6.47 -1.79 -10.08
C ALA A 23 6.86 -0.41 -10.65
N ASP A 24 7.30 0.53 -9.80
CA ASP A 24 7.85 1.83 -10.24
C ASP A 24 9.04 1.63 -11.21
N ARG A 25 9.87 0.61 -10.95
CA ARG A 25 10.96 0.15 -11.85
C ARG A 25 10.48 -0.16 -13.28
N TYR A 26 9.31 -0.77 -13.45
CA TYR A 26 8.78 -1.12 -14.76
C TYR A 26 8.25 0.09 -15.54
N CYS A 27 7.70 1.09 -14.84
CA CYS A 27 7.13 2.28 -15.47
C CYS A 27 8.15 3.41 -15.71
N SER A 28 9.23 3.50 -14.91
CA SER A 28 10.26 4.55 -15.01
C SER A 28 11.30 4.34 -16.12
N GLY A 29 11.17 3.27 -16.93
CA GLY A 29 11.88 3.16 -18.22
C GLY A 29 13.33 2.68 -18.15
N GLU A 30 13.85 2.25 -16.98
CA GLU A 30 15.20 1.66 -16.88
C GLU A 30 15.26 0.16 -17.29
N GLY A 31 14.26 -0.33 -18.04
CA GLY A 31 14.23 -1.72 -18.53
C GLY A 31 13.64 -1.93 -19.93
N ALA A 32 13.24 -0.87 -20.64
CA ALA A 32 12.66 -0.98 -21.97
C ALA A 32 13.73 -0.83 -23.07
N THR A 33 14.53 -1.88 -23.31
CA THR A 33 15.33 -1.98 -24.53
C THR A 33 14.73 -2.99 -25.49
N GLN A 34 14.36 -2.49 -26.67
CA GLN A 34 13.95 -3.21 -27.89
C GLN A 34 14.94 -4.32 -28.32
N PRO A 35 14.50 -5.24 -29.20
CA PRO A 35 15.27 -6.42 -29.59
C PRO A 35 16.42 -6.09 -30.57
N ASP A 36 17.45 -6.94 -30.50
CA ASP A 36 18.48 -7.22 -31.53
C ASP A 36 19.65 -6.23 -31.74
N ILE A 37 20.70 -6.34 -30.89
CA ILE A 37 22.11 -6.06 -31.26
C ILE A 37 23.02 -7.08 -30.53
N PRO A 38 24.01 -7.73 -31.18
CA PRO A 38 24.64 -8.94 -30.66
C PRO A 38 25.58 -8.73 -29.46
N MET A 39 25.46 -9.67 -28.51
CA MET A 39 26.31 -9.95 -27.36
C MET A 39 27.81 -9.91 -27.70
N THR A 40 28.57 -9.03 -27.04
CA THR A 40 29.79 -9.39 -26.28
C THR A 40 30.42 -8.12 -25.67
N LYS A 41 30.72 -8.16 -24.35
CA LYS A 41 31.35 -7.11 -23.50
C LYS A 41 30.46 -6.04 -22.82
N ARG A 42 29.39 -6.44 -22.12
CA ARG A 42 28.69 -5.53 -21.17
C ARG A 42 28.30 -6.15 -19.81
N ILE A 43 28.61 -7.42 -19.59
CA ILE A 43 28.03 -8.24 -18.51
C ILE A 43 28.55 -7.89 -17.09
N GLY A 44 29.63 -7.11 -16.95
CA GLY A 44 30.22 -6.86 -15.62
C GLY A 44 29.66 -5.68 -14.81
N ILE A 45 29.15 -4.62 -15.47
CA ILE A 45 28.75 -3.38 -14.79
C ILE A 45 27.23 -3.36 -14.55
N ASP A 46 26.44 -3.85 -15.51
CA ASP A 46 24.98 -3.85 -15.44
C ASP A 46 24.46 -4.81 -14.35
N GLU A 47 25.12 -5.96 -14.13
CA GLU A 47 24.78 -6.90 -13.04
C GLU A 47 25.16 -6.37 -11.64
N LEU A 48 26.31 -5.67 -11.53
CA LEU A 48 26.71 -5.03 -10.27
C LEU A 48 25.82 -3.84 -9.92
N GLN A 49 25.41 -3.03 -10.91
CA GLN A 49 24.46 -1.93 -10.71
C GLN A 49 23.05 -2.45 -10.38
N ALA A 50 22.59 -3.51 -11.06
CA ALA A 50 21.33 -4.17 -10.74
C ALA A 50 21.36 -4.78 -9.33
N GLY A 51 22.48 -5.40 -8.93
CA GLY A 51 22.67 -5.96 -7.59
C GLY A 51 22.68 -4.89 -6.49
N MET A 52 23.42 -3.79 -6.69
CA MET A 52 23.43 -2.65 -5.77
C MET A 52 22.05 -1.97 -5.65
N LEU A 53 21.31 -1.90 -6.75
CA LEU A 53 19.95 -1.37 -6.77
C LEU A 53 18.96 -2.27 -6.01
N ILE A 54 19.09 -3.59 -6.14
CA ILE A 54 18.30 -4.57 -5.37
C ILE A 54 18.62 -4.46 -3.87
N GLU A 55 19.88 -4.29 -3.51
CA GLU A 55 20.27 -4.10 -2.11
C GLU A 55 19.69 -2.81 -1.53
N GLN A 56 19.75 -1.70 -2.27
CA GLN A 56 19.12 -0.44 -1.85
C GLN A 56 17.60 -0.57 -1.69
N LEU A 57 16.93 -1.27 -2.60
CA LEU A 57 15.49 -1.56 -2.52
C LEU A 57 15.15 -2.40 -1.28
N HIS A 58 15.96 -3.42 -0.98
CA HIS A 58 15.79 -4.22 0.24
C HIS A 58 15.96 -3.36 1.49
N LEU A 59 17.05 -2.59 1.59
CA LEU A 59 17.32 -1.75 2.74
C LEU A 59 16.24 -0.70 2.95
N ALA A 60 15.78 -0.06 1.89
CA ALA A 60 14.68 0.88 1.95
C ALA A 60 13.34 0.22 2.28
N GLY A 61 13.09 -1.00 1.81
CA GLY A 61 11.93 -1.80 2.20
C GLY A 61 11.94 -2.13 3.70
N VAL A 62 13.10 -2.48 4.26
CA VAL A 62 13.24 -2.67 5.71
C VAL A 62 13.11 -1.34 6.45
N GLY A 63 13.68 -0.25 5.95
CA GLY A 63 13.49 1.09 6.51
C GLY A 63 12.01 1.50 6.53
N THR A 64 11.28 1.20 5.46
CA THR A 64 9.83 1.41 5.34
C THR A 64 9.08 0.57 6.37
N LEU A 65 9.47 -0.69 6.59
CA LEU A 65 8.88 -1.53 7.65
C LEU A 65 9.04 -0.92 9.04
N LEU A 66 10.18 -0.28 9.27
CA LEU A 66 10.58 0.24 10.58
C LEU A 66 10.34 1.75 10.73
N HIS A 67 9.63 2.38 9.79
CA HIS A 67 9.43 3.84 9.77
C HIS A 67 8.88 4.37 11.11
N ASP A 68 8.05 3.56 11.78
CA ASP A 68 7.38 3.88 13.03
C ASP A 68 8.06 3.32 14.29
N ILE A 69 9.27 2.75 14.20
CA ILE A 69 9.96 2.10 15.34
C ILE A 69 10.15 3.04 16.54
N GLY A 70 10.27 4.35 16.30
CA GLY A 70 10.40 5.35 17.35
C GLY A 70 9.15 5.51 18.22
N LYS A 71 7.98 4.97 17.82
CA LYS A 71 6.78 4.91 18.67
C LYS A 71 7.03 4.09 19.94
N THR A 72 8.01 3.18 19.94
CA THR A 72 8.46 2.48 21.17
C THR A 72 8.93 3.41 22.28
N LYS A 73 9.34 4.62 21.94
CA LYS A 73 9.85 5.61 22.88
C LYS A 73 8.77 6.59 23.33
N VAL A 74 7.60 6.61 22.69
CA VAL A 74 6.48 7.51 23.04
C VAL A 74 5.80 6.98 24.32
N PRO A 75 5.46 7.85 25.29
CA PRO A 75 4.74 7.43 26.50
C PRO A 75 3.44 6.69 26.17
N LEU A 76 3.15 5.60 26.87
CA LEU A 76 2.02 4.71 26.56
C LEU A 76 0.67 5.40 26.72
N GLU A 77 0.56 6.36 27.64
CA GLU A 77 -0.63 7.17 27.86
C GLU A 77 -0.99 8.05 26.65
N ILE A 78 0.02 8.54 25.93
CA ILE A 78 -0.17 9.28 24.67
C ILE A 78 -0.38 8.27 23.54
N LEU A 79 0.49 7.27 23.41
CA LEU A 79 0.40 6.30 22.30
C LEU A 79 -0.95 5.58 22.22
N ASN A 80 -1.57 5.28 23.37
CA ASN A 80 -2.85 4.58 23.45
C ASN A 80 -4.06 5.48 23.74
N LYS A 81 -3.89 6.82 23.69
CA LYS A 81 -5.00 7.74 23.98
C LYS A 81 -6.15 7.53 22.99
N PRO A 82 -7.38 7.29 23.46
CA PRO A 82 -8.54 7.25 22.57
C PRO A 82 -8.92 8.68 22.14
N GLY A 83 -9.20 8.88 20.85
CA GLY A 83 -9.64 10.16 20.31
C GLY A 83 -8.51 11.05 19.81
N ARG A 84 -8.75 12.36 19.79
CA ARG A 84 -7.80 13.35 19.24
C ARG A 84 -6.75 13.73 20.27
N PHE A 85 -5.52 13.93 19.79
CA PHE A 85 -4.43 14.52 20.57
C PHE A 85 -4.65 16.01 20.80
N GLU A 86 -4.32 16.47 22.00
CA GLU A 86 -4.08 17.86 22.29
C GLU A 86 -2.79 18.33 21.62
N ALA A 87 -2.62 19.64 21.43
CA ALA A 87 -1.46 20.19 20.73
C ALA A 87 -0.13 19.72 21.34
N HIS A 88 -0.02 19.71 22.67
CA HIS A 88 1.20 19.29 23.36
C HIS A 88 1.48 17.77 23.20
N GLU A 89 0.44 16.94 23.18
CA GLU A 89 0.56 15.49 22.96
C GLU A 89 0.97 15.18 21.53
N MET A 90 0.44 15.94 20.57
CA MET A 90 0.83 15.84 19.17
C MET A 90 2.31 16.16 18.98
N GLU A 91 2.84 17.18 19.65
CA GLU A 91 4.28 17.48 19.59
C GLU A 91 5.13 16.34 20.16
N ILE A 92 4.69 15.66 21.23
CA ILE A 92 5.36 14.47 21.74
C ILE A 92 5.25 13.30 20.75
N MET A 93 4.08 13.09 20.15
CA MET A 93 3.88 12.05 19.15
C MET A 93 4.80 12.23 17.94
N LYS A 94 4.93 13.46 17.41
CA LYS A 94 5.82 13.77 16.28
C LYS A 94 7.29 13.38 16.51
N GLN A 95 7.73 13.34 17.78
CA GLN A 95 9.10 12.95 18.12
C GLN A 95 9.41 11.48 17.79
N HIS A 96 8.41 10.63 17.51
CA HIS A 96 8.65 9.25 17.09
C HIS A 96 9.54 9.18 15.83
N VAL A 97 9.47 10.16 14.94
CA VAL A 97 10.31 10.23 13.74
C VAL A 97 11.78 10.29 14.13
N LEU A 98 12.19 11.32 14.88
CA LEU A 98 13.59 11.53 15.27
C LEU A 98 14.09 10.40 16.18
N ARG A 99 13.23 9.91 17.09
CA ARG A 99 13.58 8.76 17.95
C ARG A 99 13.72 7.46 17.15
N GLY A 100 12.96 7.31 16.08
CA GLY A 100 13.07 6.18 15.15
C GLY A 100 14.42 6.21 14.45
N VAL A 101 14.81 7.37 13.93
CA VAL A 101 16.13 7.61 13.34
C VAL A 101 17.26 7.29 14.33
N GLU A 102 17.17 7.75 15.57
CA GLU A 102 18.16 7.43 16.62
C GLU A 102 18.29 5.92 16.85
N VAL A 103 17.16 5.20 16.93
CA VAL A 103 17.16 3.74 17.11
C VAL A 103 17.81 3.05 15.90
N LEU A 104 17.40 3.41 14.68
CA LEU A 104 17.90 2.80 13.45
C LEU A 104 19.40 3.06 13.25
N ALA A 105 19.84 4.30 13.45
CA ALA A 105 21.24 4.69 13.34
C ALA A 105 22.14 4.02 14.39
N SER A 106 21.60 3.69 15.57
CA SER A 106 22.35 2.99 16.62
C SER A 106 22.51 1.48 16.39
N THR A 107 21.71 0.90 15.50
CA THR A 107 21.60 -0.56 15.37
C THR A 107 22.48 -1.10 14.22
N THR A 108 22.73 -0.32 13.17
CA THR A 108 23.40 -0.82 11.96
C THR A 108 24.10 0.27 11.13
N ASP A 109 25.17 -0.08 10.41
CA ASP A 109 25.84 0.78 9.40
C ASP A 109 25.16 0.76 8.01
N LEU A 110 23.85 0.50 7.93
CA LEU A 110 23.12 0.23 6.67
C LEU A 110 22.90 1.46 5.76
N GLY A 111 23.51 2.60 6.07
CA GLY A 111 23.47 3.81 5.25
C GLY A 111 22.12 4.55 5.24
N ASP A 112 22.06 5.65 4.49
CA ASP A 112 20.95 6.60 4.53
C ASP A 112 19.63 6.02 4.02
N SER A 113 19.64 5.12 3.03
CA SER A 113 18.43 4.52 2.43
C SER A 113 17.59 3.72 3.43
N TYR A 114 18.21 3.24 4.51
CA TYR A 114 17.54 2.53 5.60
C TYR A 114 16.84 3.51 6.58
N VAL A 115 17.43 4.67 6.80
CA VAL A 115 16.99 5.66 7.81
C VAL A 115 16.00 6.67 7.23
N GLN A 116 16.17 7.04 5.95
CA GLN A 116 15.34 8.03 5.26
C GLN A 116 13.83 7.75 5.34
N PRO A 117 13.33 6.50 5.14
CA PRO A 117 11.92 6.19 5.32
C PRO A 117 11.35 6.65 6.67
N ALA A 118 12.07 6.36 7.76
CA ALA A 118 11.66 6.74 9.11
C ALA A 118 11.78 8.24 9.38
N LEU A 119 12.72 8.93 8.74
CA LEU A 119 12.90 10.37 8.88
C LEU A 119 11.84 11.17 8.12
N GLU A 120 11.36 10.65 7.00
CA GLU A 120 10.68 11.43 5.97
C GLU A 120 9.23 11.03 5.69
N HIS A 121 8.71 9.94 6.26
CA HIS A 121 7.32 9.50 5.99
C HIS A 121 6.23 10.50 6.41
N HIS A 122 6.59 11.48 7.24
CA HIS A 122 5.72 12.58 7.62
C HIS A 122 6.07 13.94 6.98
N GLU A 123 7.07 13.98 6.10
CA GLU A 123 7.30 15.12 5.22
C GLU A 123 6.19 15.20 4.17
N ARG A 124 6.02 16.39 3.57
CA ARG A 124 4.96 16.67 2.59
C ARG A 124 5.58 17.38 1.42
N VAL A 125 5.13 17.06 0.21
CA VAL A 125 5.66 17.62 -1.05
C VAL A 125 5.67 19.16 -1.05
N ASN A 126 4.64 19.79 -0.46
CA ASN A 126 4.51 21.23 -0.29
C ASN A 126 5.31 21.84 0.88
N GLY A 127 6.09 21.06 1.63
CA GLY A 127 6.88 21.52 2.77
C GLY A 127 6.10 21.70 4.08
N ALA A 128 4.81 21.37 4.14
CA ALA A 128 4.00 21.51 5.36
C ALA A 128 4.18 20.36 6.37
N GLY A 129 5.04 19.38 6.06
CA GLY A 129 5.28 18.19 6.86
C GLY A 129 6.17 18.41 8.08
N TYR A 130 6.68 17.31 8.64
CA TYR A 130 7.62 17.31 9.75
C TYR A 130 8.55 16.10 9.63
N PRO A 131 9.74 16.12 10.27
CA PRO A 131 10.25 17.12 11.22
C PRO A 131 10.93 18.33 10.57
N ASN A 132 11.49 18.19 9.38
CA ASN A 132 12.38 19.17 8.76
C ASN A 132 11.66 20.10 7.77
N ARG A 133 10.40 19.81 7.42
CA ARG A 133 9.60 20.59 6.44
C ARG A 133 10.25 20.63 5.07
N ARG A 134 10.77 19.47 4.65
CA ARG A 134 11.40 19.28 3.33
C ARG A 134 10.33 19.41 2.25
N ALA A 135 10.69 20.08 1.15
CA ALA A 135 9.88 20.11 -0.06
C ALA A 135 10.28 18.96 -1.00
N GLN A 136 9.44 18.61 -1.96
CA GLN A 136 9.57 17.42 -2.82
C GLN A 136 11.01 17.03 -3.22
N LYS A 137 11.79 17.97 -3.77
CA LYS A 137 13.15 17.74 -4.26
C LYS A 137 14.16 17.34 -3.17
N ASP A 138 13.83 17.62 -1.92
CA ASP A 138 14.67 17.40 -0.74
C ASP A 138 14.19 16.18 0.07
N ILE A 139 13.08 15.54 -0.33
CA ILE A 139 12.56 14.29 0.23
C ILE A 139 13.09 13.15 -0.64
N SER A 140 13.64 12.11 -0.02
CA SER A 140 14.06 10.90 -0.75
C SER A 140 12.87 10.21 -1.40
N GLN A 141 13.13 9.49 -2.50
CA GLN A 141 12.10 8.66 -3.15
C GLN A 141 11.43 7.70 -2.17
N PHE A 142 12.20 7.09 -1.26
CA PHE A 142 11.67 6.17 -0.27
C PHE A 142 10.88 6.86 0.84
N GLY A 143 11.23 8.09 1.21
CA GLY A 143 10.41 8.93 2.09
C GLY A 143 9.03 9.23 1.46
N LEU A 144 9.02 9.60 0.18
CA LEU A 144 7.78 9.84 -0.58
C LEU A 144 6.90 8.58 -0.68
N ILE A 145 7.51 7.42 -1.00
CA ILE A 145 6.82 6.14 -1.06
C ILE A 145 6.26 5.76 0.31
N THR A 146 7.07 5.88 1.37
CA THR A 146 6.66 5.51 2.73
C THR A 146 5.50 6.36 3.22
N ALA A 147 5.47 7.65 2.89
CA ALA A 147 4.35 8.53 3.24
C ALA A 147 3.01 8.06 2.63
N ILE A 148 3.02 7.57 1.39
CA ILE A 148 1.83 7.03 0.71
C ILE A 148 1.39 5.73 1.39
N VAL A 149 2.35 4.83 1.64
CA VAL A 149 2.12 3.52 2.25
C VAL A 149 1.58 3.65 3.68
N ASP A 150 2.17 4.52 4.50
CA ASP A 150 1.74 4.80 5.88
C ASP A 150 0.27 5.27 5.93
N ILE A 151 -0.11 6.23 5.08
CA ILE A 151 -1.50 6.72 5.02
C ILE A 151 -2.46 5.61 4.61
N TYR A 152 -2.09 4.82 3.59
CA TYR A 152 -2.93 3.73 3.12
C TYR A 152 -3.11 2.63 4.18
N ASP A 153 -2.03 2.22 4.83
CA ASP A 153 -2.08 1.21 5.88
C ASP A 153 -2.88 1.72 7.09
N ALA A 154 -2.63 2.96 7.52
CA ALA A 154 -3.32 3.55 8.66
C ALA A 154 -4.85 3.62 8.49
N MET A 155 -5.33 3.75 7.24
CA MET A 155 -6.75 3.73 6.93
C MET A 155 -7.32 2.33 6.78
N THR A 156 -6.58 1.40 6.19
CA THR A 156 -7.12 0.07 5.81
C THR A 156 -6.89 -1.00 6.88
N SER A 157 -6.02 -0.74 7.84
CA SER A 157 -5.71 -1.65 8.95
C SER A 157 -6.72 -1.53 10.10
N ASP A 158 -7.18 -2.68 10.60
CA ASP A 158 -7.91 -2.77 11.86
C ASP A 158 -6.99 -2.37 13.04
N ARG A 159 -7.49 -1.58 13.99
CA ARG A 159 -6.80 -1.18 15.22
C ARG A 159 -7.69 -1.47 16.42
N CYS A 160 -7.11 -1.52 17.62
CA CYS A 160 -7.82 -1.80 18.89
C CYS A 160 -9.17 -1.06 19.06
N TYR A 161 -9.33 0.12 18.44
CA TYR A 161 -10.54 0.95 18.52
C TYR A 161 -11.07 1.43 17.16
N HIS A 162 -10.58 0.88 16.04
CA HIS A 162 -10.96 1.31 14.69
C HIS A 162 -10.99 0.12 13.74
N LYS A 163 -12.10 -0.11 13.04
CA LYS A 163 -12.08 -1.04 11.92
C LYS A 163 -11.54 -0.32 10.69
N GLY A 164 -10.64 -0.99 9.98
CA GLY A 164 -10.07 -0.49 8.74
C GLY A 164 -11.17 -0.12 7.75
N GLN A 165 -10.98 1.01 7.07
CA GLN A 165 -11.86 1.46 6.01
C GLN A 165 -11.61 0.64 4.74
N PRO A 166 -12.64 0.47 3.88
CA PRO A 166 -12.46 -0.11 2.56
C PRO A 166 -11.36 0.60 1.77
N ALA A 167 -10.55 -0.17 1.04
CA ALA A 167 -9.39 0.34 0.31
C ALA A 167 -9.71 1.50 -0.65
N HIS A 168 -10.89 1.49 -1.29
CA HIS A 168 -11.29 2.58 -2.20
C HIS A 168 -11.36 3.94 -1.48
N HIS A 169 -11.75 3.99 -0.20
CA HIS A 169 -11.72 5.23 0.57
C HIS A 169 -10.29 5.74 0.80
N ALA A 170 -9.35 4.82 1.05
CA ALA A 170 -7.93 5.17 1.19
C ALA A 170 -7.35 5.69 -0.12
N LEU A 171 -7.63 5.04 -1.25
CA LEU A 171 -7.20 5.50 -2.58
C LEU A 171 -7.78 6.88 -2.92
N GLN A 172 -9.05 7.14 -2.60
CA GLN A 172 -9.66 8.46 -2.74
C GLN A 172 -8.99 9.53 -1.87
N LEU A 173 -8.59 9.20 -0.63
CA LEU A 173 -7.82 10.12 0.21
C LEU A 173 -6.46 10.42 -0.41
N LEU A 174 -5.71 9.41 -0.81
CA LEU A 174 -4.39 9.59 -1.43
C LEU A 174 -4.46 10.49 -2.66
N TYR A 175 -5.45 10.26 -3.53
CA TYR A 175 -5.66 11.10 -4.72
C TYR A 175 -5.98 12.55 -4.35
N ARG A 176 -6.80 12.79 -3.32
CA ARG A 176 -7.08 14.16 -2.85
C ARG A 176 -5.83 14.84 -2.28
N LEU A 177 -5.07 14.12 -1.47
CA LEU A 177 -3.85 14.63 -0.86
C LEU A 177 -2.78 14.96 -1.89
N SER A 178 -2.72 14.24 -3.02
CA SER A 178 -1.80 14.61 -4.10
C SER A 178 -2.22 15.90 -4.80
N LEU A 179 -3.53 16.15 -4.99
CA LEU A 179 -4.04 17.42 -5.51
C LEU A 179 -3.78 18.61 -4.55
N GLU A 180 -3.78 18.36 -3.25
CA GLU A 180 -3.45 19.34 -2.20
C GLU A 180 -1.93 19.58 -2.07
N GLY A 181 -1.10 18.84 -2.81
CA GLY A 181 0.36 18.93 -2.76
C GLY A 181 0.98 18.31 -1.51
N HIS A 182 0.26 17.44 -0.80
CA HIS A 182 0.78 16.70 0.35
C HIS A 182 1.63 15.51 -0.08
N LEU A 183 1.23 14.85 -1.17
CA LEU A 183 1.85 13.65 -1.72
C LEU A 183 2.28 13.88 -3.17
N ASP A 184 3.26 13.10 -3.63
CA ASP A 184 3.70 13.13 -5.03
C ASP A 184 2.60 12.53 -5.93
N PRO A 185 2.07 13.28 -6.91
CA PRO A 185 0.96 12.81 -7.74
C PRO A 185 1.33 11.64 -8.64
N THR A 186 2.58 11.57 -9.11
CA THR A 186 3.06 10.47 -9.97
C THR A 186 3.11 9.18 -9.16
N LEU A 187 3.72 9.22 -7.98
CA LEU A 187 3.79 8.06 -7.09
C LEU A 187 2.40 7.61 -6.63
N VAL A 188 1.49 8.54 -6.33
CA VAL A 188 0.10 8.17 -5.98
C VAL A 188 -0.60 7.46 -7.14
N GLN A 189 -0.43 7.91 -8.38
CA GLN A 189 -1.02 7.25 -9.55
C GLN A 189 -0.47 5.83 -9.72
N GLN A 190 0.84 5.64 -9.63
CA GLN A 190 1.46 4.33 -9.70
C GLN A 190 1.00 3.42 -8.55
N PHE A 191 0.85 3.97 -7.34
CA PHE A 191 0.38 3.20 -6.18
C PHE A 191 -1.05 2.70 -6.40
N ILE A 192 -1.92 3.55 -6.95
CA ILE A 192 -3.29 3.17 -7.33
C ILE A 192 -3.28 2.05 -8.38
N GLN A 193 -2.38 2.11 -9.37
CA GLN A 193 -2.25 1.06 -10.39
C GLN A 193 -1.81 -0.29 -9.80
N VAL A 194 -0.90 -0.26 -8.82
CA VAL A 194 -0.40 -1.47 -8.14
C VAL A 194 -1.46 -2.08 -7.22
N VAL A 195 -2.17 -1.24 -6.46
CA VAL A 195 -3.24 -1.69 -5.56
C VAL A 195 -4.47 -2.15 -6.36
N GLY A 196 -4.69 -1.55 -7.54
CA GLY A 196 -5.88 -1.73 -8.35
C GLY A 196 -7.05 -0.87 -7.86
N VAL A 197 -7.96 -0.54 -8.78
CA VAL A 197 -9.21 0.18 -8.43
C VAL A 197 -10.06 -0.65 -7.47
N TYR A 198 -10.06 -1.97 -7.66
CA TYR A 198 -10.71 -2.94 -6.79
C TYR A 198 -9.66 -3.94 -6.26
N PRO A 199 -9.15 -3.74 -5.04
CA PRO A 199 -8.13 -4.63 -4.49
C PRO A 199 -8.68 -6.02 -4.22
N VAL A 200 -7.78 -7.01 -4.23
CA VAL A 200 -8.11 -8.40 -3.82
C VAL A 200 -8.81 -8.39 -2.45
N GLY A 201 -9.95 -9.08 -2.37
CA GLY A 201 -10.82 -9.13 -1.19
C GLY A 201 -11.95 -8.12 -1.17
N SER A 202 -11.99 -7.19 -2.13
CA SER A 202 -13.13 -6.29 -2.28
C SER A 202 -14.39 -7.10 -2.60
N VAL A 203 -15.46 -6.89 -1.83
CA VAL A 203 -16.79 -7.42 -2.15
C VAL A 203 -17.47 -6.44 -3.10
N VAL A 204 -17.92 -6.94 -4.24
CA VAL A 204 -18.46 -6.12 -5.32
C VAL A 204 -19.81 -6.64 -5.77
N GLU A 205 -20.73 -5.71 -6.03
CA GLU A 205 -21.97 -5.96 -6.74
C GLU A 205 -21.74 -5.68 -8.23
N LEU A 206 -22.30 -6.55 -9.07
CA LEU A 206 -22.25 -6.43 -10.52
C LEU A 206 -23.56 -5.84 -11.05
N ASN A 207 -23.54 -5.28 -12.26
CA ASN A 207 -24.73 -4.78 -12.96
C ASN A 207 -25.81 -5.85 -13.20
N THR A 208 -25.46 -7.14 -13.10
CA THR A 208 -26.39 -8.28 -13.14
C THR A 208 -27.09 -8.56 -11.80
N GLY A 209 -26.73 -7.82 -10.73
CA GLY A 209 -27.20 -8.05 -9.36
C GLY A 209 -26.43 -9.14 -8.60
N GLU A 210 -25.50 -9.82 -9.27
CA GLU A 210 -24.65 -10.84 -8.64
C GLU A 210 -23.63 -10.19 -7.69
N THR A 211 -23.26 -10.92 -6.63
CA THR A 211 -22.20 -10.47 -5.72
C THR A 211 -20.96 -11.33 -5.89
N GLY A 212 -19.82 -10.68 -6.06
CA GLY A 212 -18.52 -11.31 -6.20
C GLY A 212 -17.48 -10.76 -5.24
N ILE A 213 -16.34 -11.45 -5.19
CA ILE A 213 -15.17 -11.07 -4.41
C ILE A 213 -14.00 -10.95 -5.38
N VAL A 214 -13.29 -9.83 -5.37
CA VAL A 214 -12.13 -9.67 -6.25
C VAL A 214 -11.04 -10.64 -5.82
N LYS A 215 -10.64 -11.52 -6.75
CA LYS A 215 -9.59 -12.53 -6.54
C LYS A 215 -8.24 -12.09 -7.11
N GLN A 216 -8.26 -11.39 -8.25
CA GLN A 216 -7.06 -10.88 -8.91
C GLN A 216 -7.33 -9.53 -9.56
N VAL A 217 -6.39 -8.59 -9.41
CA VAL A 217 -6.42 -7.28 -10.07
C VAL A 217 -5.94 -7.42 -11.50
N ASN A 218 -6.58 -6.72 -12.44
CA ASN A 218 -6.09 -6.59 -13.81
C ASN A 218 -5.39 -5.22 -13.97
N HIS A 219 -4.08 -5.21 -14.22
CA HIS A 219 -3.31 -3.97 -14.34
C HIS A 219 -3.49 -3.25 -15.69
N GLU A 220 -3.85 -3.98 -16.74
CA GLU A 220 -4.13 -3.41 -18.07
C GLU A 220 -5.53 -2.82 -18.15
N THR A 221 -6.50 -3.46 -17.47
CA THR A 221 -7.89 -2.99 -17.37
C THR A 221 -8.33 -2.90 -15.89
N PRO A 222 -7.96 -1.83 -15.16
CA PRO A 222 -8.18 -1.73 -13.71
C PRO A 222 -9.64 -1.82 -13.25
N LEU A 223 -10.60 -1.55 -14.15
CA LEU A 223 -12.03 -1.66 -13.88
C LEU A 223 -12.61 -3.07 -14.10
N ALA A 224 -11.82 -3.98 -14.65
CA ALA A 224 -12.21 -5.33 -15.05
C ALA A 224 -11.32 -6.40 -14.38
N PRO A 225 -11.33 -6.53 -13.05
CA PRO A 225 -10.59 -7.57 -12.34
C PRO A 225 -11.21 -8.97 -12.52
N VAL A 226 -10.49 -10.00 -12.08
CA VAL A 226 -11.05 -11.35 -11.93
C VAL A 226 -11.82 -11.41 -10.61
N VAL A 227 -13.09 -11.79 -10.69
CA VAL A 227 -13.99 -11.90 -9.54
C VAL A 227 -14.41 -13.35 -9.30
N LEU A 228 -14.55 -13.72 -8.04
CA LEU A 228 -15.18 -14.96 -7.61
C LEU A 228 -16.64 -14.66 -7.25
N LEU A 229 -17.58 -15.05 -8.10
CA LEU A 229 -19.01 -14.93 -7.84
C LEU A 229 -19.40 -15.84 -6.69
N VAL A 230 -20.05 -15.28 -5.66
CA VAL A 230 -20.44 -15.99 -4.45
C VAL A 230 -21.95 -15.95 -4.20
N LYS A 231 -22.66 -14.98 -4.78
CA LYS A 231 -24.13 -14.91 -4.74
C LYS A 231 -24.71 -14.64 -6.13
N SER A 232 -25.85 -15.26 -6.39
CA SER A 232 -26.67 -14.96 -7.57
C SER A 232 -27.37 -13.61 -7.42
N ALA A 233 -27.97 -13.12 -8.52
CA ALA A 233 -28.80 -11.92 -8.54
C ALA A 233 -29.96 -11.90 -7.53
N GLY A 234 -30.39 -13.09 -7.06
CA GLY A 234 -31.41 -13.22 -6.03
C GLY A 234 -30.88 -13.12 -4.59
N ASN A 235 -29.62 -12.71 -4.40
CA ASN A 235 -28.91 -12.69 -3.11
C ASN A 235 -28.77 -14.08 -2.45
N THR A 236 -28.90 -15.15 -3.25
CA THR A 236 -28.72 -16.54 -2.79
C THR A 236 -27.26 -16.94 -2.93
N LEU A 237 -26.67 -17.50 -1.87
CA LEU A 237 -25.31 -18.04 -1.92
C LEU A 237 -25.22 -19.17 -2.94
N LEU A 238 -24.21 -19.09 -3.79
CA LEU A 238 -23.89 -20.14 -4.76
C LEU A 238 -23.30 -21.34 -4.02
N SER A 239 -23.73 -22.55 -4.40
CA SER A 239 -23.18 -23.80 -3.85
C SER A 239 -21.71 -24.00 -4.21
N GLN A 240 -21.29 -23.50 -5.37
CA GLN A 240 -19.90 -23.42 -5.81
C GLN A 240 -19.62 -22.01 -6.31
N PRO A 241 -18.65 -21.29 -5.72
CA PRO A 241 -18.22 -20.00 -6.25
C PRO A 241 -17.62 -20.15 -7.63
N ILE A 242 -17.95 -19.23 -8.54
CA ILE A 242 -17.52 -19.28 -9.94
C ILE A 242 -16.54 -18.14 -10.20
N GLU A 243 -15.37 -18.47 -10.73
CA GLU A 243 -14.40 -17.45 -11.14
C GLU A 243 -14.79 -16.88 -12.50
N HIS A 244 -14.72 -15.56 -12.62
CA HIS A 244 -15.07 -14.85 -13.83
C HIS A 244 -14.10 -13.70 -14.07
N ASP A 245 -13.46 -13.69 -15.24
CA ASP A 245 -12.63 -12.59 -15.68
C ASP A 245 -13.52 -11.50 -16.31
N LEU A 246 -13.59 -10.32 -15.70
CA LEU A 246 -14.39 -9.23 -16.23
C LEU A 246 -13.78 -8.59 -17.49
N SER A 247 -12.53 -8.89 -17.83
CA SER A 247 -11.89 -8.41 -19.06
C SER A 247 -12.13 -9.34 -20.26
N GLU A 248 -12.38 -10.64 -20.01
CA GLU A 248 -12.58 -11.65 -21.05
C GLU A 248 -13.99 -12.27 -20.94
N GLN A 249 -14.98 -11.61 -21.55
CA GLN A 249 -16.39 -12.01 -21.43
C GLN A 249 -17.01 -12.41 -22.77
N THR A 250 -17.56 -13.63 -22.83
CA THR A 250 -18.31 -14.14 -24.00
C THR A 250 -19.83 -14.10 -23.80
N GLU A 251 -20.30 -13.97 -22.56
CA GLU A 251 -21.71 -13.97 -22.18
C GLU A 251 -22.32 -12.56 -22.26
N THR A 252 -23.62 -12.48 -22.54
CA THR A 252 -24.40 -11.22 -22.53
C THR A 252 -25.54 -11.30 -21.51
N PRO A 253 -25.82 -10.23 -20.73
CA PRO A 253 -25.12 -8.96 -20.72
C PRO A 253 -23.71 -9.07 -20.10
N HIS A 254 -22.79 -8.22 -20.56
CA HIS A 254 -21.47 -8.11 -19.94
C HIS A 254 -21.60 -7.63 -18.50
N ARG A 255 -20.90 -8.31 -17.61
CA ARG A 255 -20.78 -8.00 -16.20
C ARG A 255 -19.82 -6.83 -16.01
N SER A 256 -20.21 -5.87 -15.18
CA SER A 256 -19.35 -4.78 -14.73
C SER A 256 -19.64 -4.45 -13.27
N ILE A 257 -18.61 -3.99 -12.53
CA ILE A 257 -18.74 -3.63 -11.13
C ILE A 257 -19.54 -2.32 -11.02
N THR A 258 -20.66 -2.37 -10.30
CA THR A 258 -21.51 -1.21 -10.05
C THR A 258 -21.23 -0.59 -8.69
N THR A 259 -20.98 -1.41 -7.68
CA THR A 259 -20.83 -0.94 -6.29
C THR A 259 -19.87 -1.83 -5.52
N VAL A 260 -19.05 -1.22 -4.66
CA VAL A 260 -18.23 -1.94 -3.66
C VAL A 260 -19.05 -2.02 -2.38
N LEU A 261 -19.32 -3.24 -1.91
CA LEU A 261 -20.10 -3.50 -0.71
C LEU A 261 -19.18 -3.70 0.49
N SER A 262 -19.65 -3.35 1.69
CA SER A 262 -18.97 -3.83 2.89
C SER A 262 -19.23 -5.34 3.09
N PRO A 263 -18.25 -6.12 3.57
CA PRO A 263 -18.44 -7.54 3.89
C PRO A 263 -19.67 -7.80 4.78
N GLN A 264 -19.94 -6.90 5.74
CA GLN A 264 -21.09 -7.01 6.64
C GLN A 264 -22.42 -6.75 5.93
N GLN A 265 -22.49 -5.76 5.05
CA GLN A 265 -23.69 -5.48 4.24
C GLN A 265 -24.01 -6.64 3.31
N ALA A 266 -22.98 -7.21 2.71
CA ALA A 266 -23.12 -8.33 1.79
C ALA A 266 -23.32 -9.66 2.52
N GLY A 267 -23.11 -9.74 3.84
CA GLY A 267 -23.15 -10.99 4.60
C GLY A 267 -22.15 -12.03 4.10
N ILE A 268 -20.99 -11.57 3.63
CA ILE A 268 -19.93 -12.38 3.04
C ILE A 268 -18.63 -12.08 3.79
N ASP A 269 -17.90 -13.12 4.17
CA ASP A 269 -16.54 -13.00 4.69
C ASP A 269 -15.53 -13.37 3.58
N PRO A 270 -14.80 -12.39 3.00
CA PRO A 270 -13.85 -12.65 1.92
C PRO A 270 -12.72 -13.62 2.25
N THR A 271 -12.33 -13.71 3.52
CA THR A 271 -11.21 -14.58 3.95
C THR A 271 -11.50 -16.06 3.67
N LEU A 272 -12.76 -16.47 3.82
CA LEU A 272 -13.22 -17.84 3.55
C LEU A 272 -13.04 -18.27 2.08
N TYR A 273 -12.89 -17.32 1.18
CA TYR A 273 -12.81 -17.56 -0.26
C TYR A 273 -11.40 -17.32 -0.83
N LEU A 274 -10.61 -16.46 -0.19
CA LEU A 274 -9.29 -16.07 -0.68
C LEU A 274 -8.14 -16.93 -0.14
N ASP A 275 -8.31 -17.56 1.04
CA ASP A 275 -7.25 -18.36 1.68
C ASP A 275 -7.04 -19.76 1.08
N LYS A 276 -7.71 -20.09 -0.03
CA LYS A 276 -7.49 -21.36 -0.73
C LYS A 276 -6.36 -21.24 -1.75
N LYS A 277 -5.12 -21.17 -1.27
CA LYS A 277 -3.95 -21.58 -2.07
C LYS A 277 -3.27 -22.81 -1.46
N ALA A 278 -3.26 -23.86 -2.29
CA ALA A 278 -2.38 -25.03 -2.29
C ALA A 278 -2.55 -26.07 -1.17
N ALA A 279 -3.46 -27.02 -1.41
CA ALA A 279 -3.13 -28.43 -1.19
C ALA A 279 -2.51 -28.96 -2.49
#